data_AF-A0A2E4CU02-F1
#
_entry.id   AF-A0A2E4CU02-F1
#
_cell.length_a   1.000
_cell.length_b   1.000
_cell.length_c   1.000
_cell.angle_alpha   90.00
_cell.angle_beta   90.00
_cell.angle_gamma   90.00
#
_symmetry.space_group_name_H-M   'P 1'
#
loop_
_entity.id
_entity.type
_entity.pdbx_description
1 polymer ?
#
loop_
_entity_poly.entity_id
_entity_poly.type
_entity_poly.pdbx_seq_one_letter_code
_entity_poly.pdbx_strand_id
1 'polypeptide(L)'
;MKPIVPLALLAALALQGCVAKAAWYVATLPVKAGSKAVDLATTSQSEADENRGRELRRREEQLGKLERRYREQQEDCEDGDRKACEKARETYAEIQRILPTVPYEPEDD
;
A
#
# COMPACT_ATOMS: atom_id res chain seq x y z
N MET A 1 19.82 -18.97 -48.96
CA MET A 1 20.71 -18.54 -47.87
C MET A 1 19.93 -18.72 -46.57
N LYS A 2 20.30 -19.72 -45.75
CA LYS A 2 19.51 -20.15 -44.57
C LYS A 2 19.79 -19.22 -43.37
N PRO A 3 18.79 -18.49 -42.82
CA PRO A 3 18.98 -17.52 -41.74
C PRO A 3 19.02 -18.18 -40.35
N ILE A 4 19.62 -19.37 -40.23
CA ILE A 4 19.60 -20.16 -38.98
C ILE A 4 20.81 -19.81 -38.09
N VAL A 5 21.94 -19.43 -38.71
CA VAL A 5 23.20 -19.11 -38.01
C VAL A 5 23.15 -17.81 -37.19
N PRO A 6 22.61 -16.67 -37.68
CA PRO A 6 22.62 -15.43 -36.89
C PRO A 6 21.64 -15.45 -35.69
N LEU A 7 20.55 -16.22 -35.78
CA LEU A 7 19.56 -16.35 -34.71
C LEU A 7 20.10 -17.14 -33.50
N ALA A 8 20.89 -18.19 -33.75
CA ALA A 8 21.50 -19.00 -32.71
C ALA A 8 22.58 -18.23 -31.90
N LEU A 9 23.32 -17.33 -32.55
CA LEU A 9 24.34 -16.50 -31.90
C LEU A 9 23.72 -15.42 -30.98
N LEU A 10 22.61 -14.82 -31.41
CA LEU A 10 21.82 -13.89 -30.60
C LEU A 10 21.17 -14.58 -29.38
N ALA A 11 20.67 -15.80 -29.55
CA ALA A 11 20.16 -16.60 -28.44
C ALA A 11 21.27 -16.92 -27.43
N ALA A 12 22.46 -17.32 -27.89
CA ALA A 12 23.60 -17.57 -27.03
C ALA A 12 24.01 -16.33 -26.23
N LEU A 13 24.08 -15.14 -26.83
CA LEU A 13 24.38 -13.89 -26.11
C LEU A 13 23.27 -13.47 -25.12
N ALA A 14 22.01 -13.68 -25.46
CA ALA A 14 20.88 -13.40 -24.56
C ALA A 14 20.89 -14.32 -23.32
N LEU A 15 21.27 -15.59 -23.50
CA LEU A 15 21.42 -16.57 -22.42
C LEU A 15 22.57 -16.20 -21.45
N GLN A 16 23.67 -15.60 -21.94
CA GLN A 16 24.78 -15.12 -21.08
C GLN A 16 24.31 -14.02 -20.11
N GLY A 17 23.40 -13.15 -20.56
CA GLY A 17 22.80 -12.11 -19.71
C GLY A 17 21.90 -12.66 -18.59
N CYS A 18 21.17 -13.75 -18.85
CA CYS A 18 20.36 -14.43 -17.83
C CYS A 18 21.22 -15.12 -16.76
N VAL A 19 22.29 -15.80 -17.16
CA VAL A 19 23.20 -16.50 -16.23
C VAL A 19 23.95 -15.49 -15.34
N ALA A 20 24.42 -14.37 -15.90
CA ALA A 20 25.07 -13.31 -15.15
C ALA A 20 24.12 -12.67 -14.12
N LYS A 21 22.85 -12.43 -14.50
CA LYS A 21 21.83 -11.91 -13.58
C LYS A 21 21.49 -12.90 -12.47
N ALA A 22 21.36 -14.19 -12.79
CA ALA A 22 21.13 -15.23 -11.79
C ALA A 22 22.29 -15.33 -10.80
N ALA A 23 23.54 -15.35 -11.27
CA ALA A 23 24.72 -15.39 -10.42
C ALA A 23 24.83 -14.14 -9.52
N TRP A 24 24.53 -12.96 -10.05
CA TRP A 24 24.47 -11.73 -9.27
C TRP A 24 23.37 -11.75 -8.20
N TYR A 25 22.19 -12.27 -8.54
CA TYR A 25 21.09 -12.43 -7.57
C TYR A 25 21.45 -13.44 -6.48
N VAL A 26 22.09 -14.55 -6.81
CA VAL A 26 22.55 -15.56 -5.83
C VAL A 26 23.67 -15.01 -4.94
N ALA A 27 24.61 -14.24 -5.49
CA ALA A 27 25.70 -13.63 -4.72
C ALA A 27 25.19 -12.51 -3.79
N THR A 28 24.19 -11.73 -4.23
CA THR A 28 23.61 -10.64 -3.43
C THR A 28 22.47 -11.09 -2.53
N LEU A 29 21.93 -12.29 -2.73
CA LEU A 29 20.88 -12.91 -1.91
C LEU A 29 21.25 -13.00 -0.42
N PRO A 30 22.42 -13.53 -0.01
CA PRO A 30 22.75 -13.66 1.41
C PRO A 30 22.92 -12.30 2.10
N VAL A 31 23.52 -11.31 1.44
CA VAL A 31 23.66 -9.94 1.99
C VAL A 31 22.28 -9.30 2.15
N LYS A 32 21.41 -9.41 1.15
CA LYS A 32 20.04 -8.87 1.19
C LYS A 32 19.12 -9.62 2.16
N ALA A 33 19.30 -10.93 2.31
CA ALA A 33 18.54 -11.76 3.24
C ALA A 33 19.00 -11.49 4.68
N GLY A 34 20.31 -11.41 4.91
CA GLY A 34 20.90 -11.05 6.20
C GLY A 34 20.52 -9.64 6.64
N SER A 35 20.59 -8.65 5.74
CA SER A 35 20.20 -7.26 6.06
C SER A 35 18.71 -7.15 6.41
N LYS A 36 17.83 -7.83 5.66
CA LYS A 36 16.39 -7.88 5.99
C LYS A 36 16.10 -8.63 7.30
N ALA A 37 16.86 -9.68 7.59
CA ALA A 37 16.73 -10.42 8.84
C ALA A 37 17.19 -9.58 10.03
N VAL A 38 18.26 -8.80 9.88
CA VAL A 38 18.74 -7.86 10.90
C VAL A 38 17.73 -6.73 11.07
N ASP A 39 17.22 -6.11 9.99
CA ASP A 39 16.21 -5.06 10.11
C ASP A 39 14.96 -5.56 10.86
N LEU A 40 14.47 -6.77 10.54
CA LEU A 40 13.34 -7.38 11.27
C LEU A 40 13.69 -7.79 12.71
N ALA A 41 14.94 -8.16 12.99
CA ALA A 41 15.41 -8.53 14.32
C ALA A 41 15.78 -7.30 15.19
N THR A 42 16.02 -6.14 14.57
CA THR A 42 16.46 -4.90 15.22
C THR A 42 15.35 -3.83 15.27
N THR A 43 14.20 -3.99 14.61
CA THR A 43 13.05 -3.13 14.97
C THR A 43 12.71 -3.41 16.43
N SER A 44 13.09 -2.50 17.32
CA SER A 44 12.68 -2.58 18.72
C SER A 44 11.16 -2.53 18.77
N GLN A 45 10.52 -3.31 19.63
CA GLN A 45 9.05 -3.28 19.79
C GLN A 45 8.54 -1.86 20.00
N SER A 46 9.35 -0.99 20.64
CA SER A 46 9.05 0.44 20.81
C SER A 46 8.88 1.19 19.49
N GLU A 47 9.69 0.90 18.46
CA GLU A 47 9.57 1.54 17.14
C GLU A 47 8.37 0.99 16.35
N ALA A 48 8.09 -0.31 16.49
CA ALA A 48 6.91 -0.94 15.89
C ALA A 48 5.60 -0.36 16.49
N ASP A 49 5.55 -0.20 17.82
CA ASP A 49 4.41 0.38 18.53
C ASP A 49 4.22 1.87 18.20
N GLU A 50 5.30 2.63 18.11
CA GLU A 50 5.25 4.04 17.72
C GLU A 50 4.74 4.20 16.28
N ASN A 51 5.20 3.35 15.35
CA ASN A 51 4.71 3.32 13.98
C ASN A 51 3.24 2.95 13.89
N ARG A 52 2.81 1.94 14.67
CA ARG A 52 1.40 1.56 14.76
C ARG A 52 0.54 2.71 15.28
N GLY A 53 0.98 3.40 16.34
CA GLY A 53 0.27 4.56 16.88
C GLY A 53 0.21 5.75 15.92
N ARG A 54 1.25 5.97 15.10
CA ARG A 54 1.20 6.96 14.00
C ARG A 54 0.19 6.57 12.94
N GLU A 55 0.13 5.30 12.56
CA GLU A 55 -0.81 4.81 11.55
C GLU A 55 -2.26 4.95 12.01
N LEU A 56 -2.55 4.62 13.27
CA LEU A 56 -3.88 4.78 13.87
C LEU A 56 -4.34 6.25 13.84
N ARG A 57 -3.51 7.20 14.32
CA ARG A 57 -3.82 8.64 14.26
C ARG A 57 -4.12 9.12 12.84
N ARG A 58 -3.37 8.64 11.84
CA ARG A 58 -3.62 8.98 10.42
C ARG A 58 -4.97 8.45 9.93
N ARG A 59 -5.36 7.24 10.33
CA ARG A 59 -6.66 6.65 9.97
C ARG A 59 -7.81 7.40 10.62
N GLU A 60 -7.69 7.75 11.90
CA GLU A 60 -8.66 8.57 12.63
C GLU A 60 -8.81 9.95 12.00
N GLU A 61 -7.70 10.63 11.68
CA GLU A 61 -7.72 11.91 10.98
C GLU A 61 -8.39 11.81 9.60
N GLN A 62 -8.12 10.74 8.86
CA GLN A 62 -8.75 10.49 7.56
C GLN A 62 -10.25 10.27 7.71
N LEU A 63 -10.68 9.45 8.67
CA LEU A 63 -12.08 9.21 8.96
C LEU A 63 -12.80 10.51 9.33
N GLY A 64 -12.23 11.30 10.25
CA GLY A 64 -12.80 12.59 10.65
C GLY A 64 -12.92 13.60 9.49
N LYS A 65 -11.98 13.60 8.53
CA LYS A 65 -12.08 14.41 7.30
C LYS A 65 -13.22 13.94 6.40
N LEU A 66 -13.36 12.63 6.21
CA LEU A 66 -14.44 12.07 5.40
C LEU A 66 -15.81 12.33 6.01
N GLU A 67 -15.94 12.21 7.33
CA GLU A 67 -17.20 12.52 8.02
C GLU A 67 -17.61 13.99 7.87
N ARG A 68 -16.67 14.93 8.03
CA ARG A 68 -16.95 16.36 7.82
C ARG A 68 -17.41 16.62 6.40
N ARG A 69 -16.70 16.05 5.42
CA ARG A 69 -17.07 16.18 4.01
C ARG A 69 -18.43 15.55 3.73
N TYR A 70 -18.73 14.38 4.31
CA TYR A 70 -20.01 13.72 4.17
C TYR A 70 -21.15 14.61 4.68
N ARG A 71 -20.98 15.25 5.85
CA ARG A 71 -21.97 16.18 6.40
C ARG A 71 -22.23 17.37 5.47
N GLU A 72 -21.18 18.05 4.98
CA GLU A 72 -21.35 19.16 4.01
C GLU A 72 -22.09 18.71 2.75
N GLN A 73 -21.70 17.56 2.17
CA GLN A 73 -22.36 17.05 0.96
C GLN A 73 -23.80 16.60 1.21
N GLN A 74 -24.10 16.16 2.44
CA GLN A 74 -25.45 15.80 2.83
C GLN A 74 -26.32 17.06 2.97
N GLU A 75 -25.80 18.13 3.58
CA GLU A 75 -26.49 19.43 3.67
C GLU A 75 -26.80 19.96 2.26
N ASP A 76 -25.80 20.02 1.36
CA ASP A 76 -26.00 20.44 -0.03
C ASP A 76 -27.00 19.53 -0.79
N CYS A 77 -27.03 18.24 -0.47
CA CYS A 77 -27.99 17.29 -1.04
C CYS A 77 -29.42 17.59 -0.58
N GLU A 78 -29.59 17.87 0.71
CA GLU A 78 -30.88 18.23 1.32
C GLU A 78 -31.40 19.57 0.75
N ASP A 79 -30.50 20.49 0.41
CA ASP A 79 -30.79 21.74 -0.30
C ASP A 79 -31.13 21.55 -1.80
N GLY A 80 -31.02 20.31 -2.32
CA GLY A 80 -31.48 19.92 -3.65
C GLY A 80 -30.38 19.73 -4.69
N ASP A 81 -29.09 19.80 -4.33
CA ASP A 81 -28.00 19.47 -5.25
C ASP A 81 -27.89 17.95 -5.45
N ARG A 82 -28.42 17.49 -6.59
CA ARG A 82 -28.35 16.08 -7.00
C ARG A 82 -26.92 15.52 -7.09
N LYS A 83 -25.92 16.35 -7.44
CA LYS A 83 -24.52 15.91 -7.49
C LYS A 83 -23.96 15.77 -6.09
N ALA A 84 -24.32 16.66 -5.17
CA ALA A 84 -23.93 16.53 -3.77
C ALA A 84 -24.47 15.24 -3.17
N CYS A 85 -25.73 14.87 -3.46
CA CYS A 85 -26.29 13.58 -3.07
C CYS A 85 -25.49 12.38 -3.58
N GLU A 86 -24.99 12.44 -4.82
CA GLU A 86 -24.15 11.38 -5.38
C GLU A 86 -22.82 11.27 -4.64
N LYS A 87 -22.14 12.40 -4.44
CA LYS A 87 -20.84 12.43 -3.76
C LYS A 87 -20.96 12.09 -2.27
N ALA A 88 -22.06 12.44 -1.61
CA ALA A 88 -22.36 12.03 -0.23
C ALA A 88 -22.41 10.50 -0.11
N ARG A 89 -23.08 9.82 -1.05
CA ARG A 89 -23.12 8.35 -1.09
C ARG A 89 -21.75 7.73 -1.32
N GLU A 90 -20.94 8.30 -2.21
CA GLU A 90 -19.56 7.84 -2.45
C GLU A 90 -18.68 8.01 -1.21
N THR A 91 -18.77 9.18 -0.56
CA THR A 91 -18.02 9.49 0.65
C THR A 91 -18.44 8.55 1.79
N TYR A 92 -19.73 8.28 1.94
CA TYR A 92 -20.24 7.32 2.91
C TYR A 92 -19.72 5.91 2.64
N ALA A 93 -19.67 5.48 1.38
CA ALA A 93 -19.09 4.19 1.02
C ALA A 93 -17.58 4.12 1.34
N GLU A 94 -16.86 5.24 1.23
CA GLU A 94 -15.46 5.32 1.65
C GLU A 94 -15.31 5.20 3.18
N ILE A 95 -16.14 5.92 3.94
CA ILE A 95 -16.22 5.82 5.41
C ILE A 95 -16.42 4.37 5.84
N GLN A 96 -17.38 3.66 5.25
CA GLN A 96 -17.69 2.26 5.56
C GLN A 96 -16.53 1.28 5.31
N ARG A 97 -15.61 1.61 4.40
CA ARG A 97 -14.39 0.80 4.16
C ARG A 97 -13.32 1.04 5.22
N ILE A 98 -13.27 2.23 5.80
CA ILE A 98 -12.25 2.64 6.78
C ILE A 98 -12.69 2.29 8.21
N LEU A 99 -13.98 2.39 8.52
CA LEU A 99 -14.52 2.17 9.86
C LEU A 99 -14.03 0.86 10.53
N PRO A 100 -13.98 -0.29 9.84
CA PRO A 100 -13.49 -1.55 10.45
C PRO A 100 -11.99 -1.56 10.80
N THR A 101 -11.23 -0.56 10.34
CA THR A 101 -9.77 -0.47 10.53
C THR A 101 -9.37 0.44 11.67
N VAL A 102 -10.33 1.15 12.28
CA VAL A 102 -10.16 1.99 13.46
C VAL A 102 -10.60 1.19 14.69
N PRO A 103 -9.76 1.05 15.73
CA PRO A 103 -10.15 0.38 16.98
C PRO A 103 -11.38 1.04 17.59
N TYR A 104 -12.34 0.24 18.05
CA TYR A 104 -13.48 0.72 18.84
C TYR A 104 -13.06 0.76 20.31
N GLU A 105 -13.07 1.95 20.90
CA GLU A 105 -12.98 2.12 22.36
C GLU A 105 -14.43 2.21 22.90
N PRO A 106 -14.91 1.24 23.70
CA PRO A 106 -16.20 1.36 24.34
C PRO A 106 -16.19 2.54 25.31
N GLU A 107 -17.29 3.29 25.37
CA GLU A 107 -17.50 4.31 26.39
C GLU A 107 -17.68 3.59 27.74
N ASP A 108 -16.77 3.84 28.69
CA ASP A 108 -16.91 3.36 30.07
C ASP A 108 -18.01 4.22 30.75
N ASP A 109 -19.27 3.78 30.68
CA ASP A 109 -20.42 4.33 31.42
C ASP A 109 -20.39 4.02 32.93
#